data_AF-A0A3D4T5U7-F1
#
_entry.id   AF-A0A3D4T5U7-F1
#
_cell.length_a   1.000
_cell.length_b   1.000
_cell.length_c   1.000
_cell.angle_alpha   90.00
_cell.angle_beta   90.00
_cell.angle_gamma   90.00
#
_symmetry.space_group_name_H-M   'P 1'
#
loop_
_entity.id
_entity.type
_entity.pdbx_description
1 polymer ?
#
loop_
_entity_poly.entity_id
_entity_poly.type
_entity_poly.pdbx_seq_one_letter_code
_entity_poly.pdbx_strand_id
1 'polypeptide(L)'
;MKLLALGDVVSDGGCRAVAARLPKIKREYGIDVCIANGENSACGNGILPDSAEALISAGVDLITTGNHVFRRREFHDYIDEHDYVIRPYNMHPSCPGKGVGVLDMGRYRIGVINLMGSAFFNANYANPFDNSDPVSAHIE
;
A
#
# COMPACT_ATOMS: atom_id res chain seq x y z
N MET A 1 -16.09 11.40 -6.63
CA MET A 1 -14.85 10.66 -6.42
C MET A 1 -15.15 9.19 -6.59
N LYS A 2 -14.38 8.48 -7.42
CA LYS A 2 -14.43 7.03 -7.56
C LYS A 2 -13.07 6.46 -7.19
N LEU A 3 -13.07 5.60 -6.19
CA LEU A 3 -11.89 4.91 -5.69
C LEU A 3 -11.92 3.46 -6.17
N LEU A 4 -10.78 2.97 -6.63
CA LEU A 4 -10.54 1.57 -6.93
C LEU A 4 -9.53 1.01 -5.91
N ALA A 5 -9.89 -0.06 -5.23
CA ALA A 5 -8.97 -0.82 -4.41
C ALA A 5 -8.68 -2.16 -5.10
N LEU A 6 -7.41 -2.38 -5.46
CA LEU A 6 -6.93 -3.66 -5.95
C LEU A 6 -6.45 -4.49 -4.76
N GLY A 7 -6.88 -5.76 -4.72
CA GLY A 7 -6.32 -6.74 -3.80
C GLY A 7 -4.86 -7.07 -4.13
N ASP A 8 -4.36 -8.13 -3.52
CA ASP A 8 -2.98 -8.55 -3.63
C ASP A 8 -2.50 -8.71 -5.08
N VAL A 9 -1.53 -7.87 -5.46
CA VAL A 9 -0.78 -8.02 -6.69
C VAL A 9 0.32 -9.03 -6.44
N VAL A 10 0.27 -10.15 -7.16
CA VAL A 10 1.18 -11.29 -6.93
C VAL A 10 2.15 -11.43 -8.09
N SER A 11 3.44 -11.37 -7.78
CA SER A 11 4.59 -11.53 -8.67
C SER A 11 4.63 -10.52 -9.83
N ASP A 12 5.66 -10.64 -10.67
CA ASP A 12 5.77 -9.94 -11.94
C ASP A 12 4.55 -10.15 -12.86
N GLY A 13 3.91 -11.32 -12.79
CA GLY A 13 2.67 -11.59 -13.54
C GLY A 13 1.53 -10.64 -13.14
N GLY A 14 1.38 -10.38 -11.84
CA GLY A 14 0.42 -9.42 -11.30
C GLY A 14 0.76 -7.99 -11.71
N CYS A 15 2.02 -7.58 -11.58
CA CYS A 15 2.47 -6.25 -11.98
C CYS A 15 2.19 -5.98 -13.47
N ARG A 16 2.51 -6.94 -14.36
CA ARG A 16 2.21 -6.83 -15.79
C ARG A 16 0.71 -6.78 -16.08
N ALA A 17 -0.10 -7.55 -15.35
CA ALA A 17 -1.55 -7.50 -15.49
C ALA A 17 -2.13 -6.13 -15.10
N VAL A 18 -1.63 -5.53 -14.02
CA VAL A 18 -1.99 -4.17 -13.60
C VAL A 18 -1.56 -3.15 -14.66
N ALA A 19 -0.30 -3.16 -15.09
CA ALA A 19 0.22 -2.26 -16.12
C ALA A 19 -0.57 -2.32 -17.43
N ALA A 20 -0.99 -3.52 -17.86
CA ALA A 20 -1.73 -3.69 -19.10
C ALA A 20 -3.21 -3.24 -19.02
N ARG A 21 -3.84 -3.28 -17.84
CA ARG A 21 -5.30 -3.14 -17.70
C ARG A 21 -5.73 -1.90 -16.94
N LEU A 22 -5.00 -1.52 -15.89
CA LEU A 22 -5.39 -0.42 -14.99
C LEU A 22 -5.61 0.91 -15.74
N PRO A 23 -4.76 1.34 -16.70
CA PRO A 23 -5.01 2.59 -17.42
C PRO A 23 -6.34 2.60 -18.18
N LYS A 24 -6.73 1.45 -18.76
CA LYS A 24 -8.02 1.32 -19.45
C LYS A 24 -9.17 1.34 -18.45
N ILE A 25 -9.06 0.61 -17.34
CA ILE A 25 -10.06 0.58 -16.28
C ILE A 25 -10.27 1.98 -15.69
N LYS A 26 -9.20 2.74 -15.40
CA LYS A 26 -9.31 4.10 -14.87
C LYS A 26 -10.10 5.00 -15.83
N ARG A 27 -9.84 4.91 -17.15
CA ARG A 27 -10.59 5.67 -18.17
C ARG A 27 -12.04 5.23 -18.30
N GLU A 28 -12.29 3.93 -18.40
CA GLU A 28 -13.63 3.36 -18.65
C GLU A 28 -14.60 3.64 -17.51
N TYR A 29 -14.13 3.50 -16.26
CA TYR A 29 -14.97 3.69 -15.08
C TYR A 29 -14.86 5.10 -14.49
N GLY A 30 -13.95 5.94 -15.00
CA GLY A 30 -13.67 7.27 -14.48
C GLY A 30 -13.14 7.24 -13.05
N ILE A 31 -12.17 6.34 -12.79
CA ILE A 31 -11.54 6.18 -11.47
C ILE A 31 -10.61 7.36 -11.22
N ASP A 32 -10.82 8.06 -10.11
CA ASP A 32 -9.98 9.16 -9.68
C ASP A 32 -8.71 8.66 -8.97
N VAL A 33 -8.86 7.66 -8.09
CA VAL A 33 -7.79 7.15 -7.22
C VAL A 33 -7.79 5.62 -7.21
N CYS A 34 -6.62 5.02 -7.31
CA CYS A 34 -6.38 3.60 -7.26
C CYS A 34 -5.40 3.27 -6.13
N ILE A 35 -5.81 2.42 -5.20
CA ILE A 35 -4.96 1.85 -4.16
C ILE A 35 -4.73 0.39 -4.50
N ALA A 36 -3.52 -0.14 -4.32
CA ALA A 36 -3.23 -1.55 -4.55
C ALA A 36 -2.47 -2.17 -3.39
N ASN A 37 -2.83 -3.39 -3.00
CA ASN A 37 -1.99 -4.18 -2.09
C ASN A 37 -0.83 -4.81 -2.85
N GLY A 38 0.38 -4.31 -2.61
CA GLY A 38 1.62 -4.75 -3.25
C GLY A 38 2.42 -5.79 -2.47
N GLU A 39 1.91 -6.35 -1.36
CA GLU A 39 2.72 -7.18 -0.45
C GLU A 39 3.37 -8.43 -1.06
N ASN A 40 2.86 -8.88 -2.21
CA ASN A 40 3.36 -10.04 -2.95
C ASN A 40 3.81 -9.69 -4.36
N SER A 41 4.04 -8.41 -4.67
CA SER A 41 4.37 -7.94 -6.02
C SER A 41 5.74 -8.42 -6.51
N ALA A 42 6.68 -8.70 -5.61
CA ALA A 42 7.93 -9.35 -5.93
C ALA A 42 7.77 -10.88 -6.07
N CYS A 43 8.60 -11.52 -6.90
CA CYS A 43 8.55 -12.97 -7.10
C CYS A 43 8.86 -13.73 -5.78
N GLY A 44 7.96 -14.62 -5.37
CA GLY A 44 8.06 -15.46 -4.17
C GLY A 44 7.37 -14.88 -2.93
N ASN A 45 7.56 -13.59 -2.63
CA ASN A 45 6.83 -12.77 -1.64
C ASN A 45 7.54 -11.41 -1.47
N GLY A 46 6.84 -10.50 -0.81
CA GLY A 46 7.32 -9.16 -0.50
C GLY A 46 7.15 -8.21 -1.68
N ILE A 47 7.81 -7.07 -1.54
CA ILE A 47 7.83 -5.97 -2.49
C ILE A 47 9.29 -5.54 -2.67
N LEU A 48 9.65 -5.16 -3.89
CA LEU A 48 10.95 -4.60 -4.25
C LEU A 48 10.74 -3.19 -4.81
N PRO A 49 11.76 -2.33 -4.82
CA PRO A 49 11.68 -1.01 -5.46
C PRO A 49 11.10 -1.10 -6.87
N ASP A 50 11.64 -1.98 -7.71
CA ASP A 50 11.17 -2.16 -9.10
C ASP A 50 9.69 -2.55 -9.20
N SER A 51 9.18 -3.38 -8.27
CA SER A 51 7.78 -3.80 -8.30
C SER A 51 6.84 -2.71 -7.78
N ALA A 52 7.29 -1.88 -6.83
CA ALA A 52 6.57 -0.68 -6.41
C ALA A 52 6.49 0.35 -7.55
N GLU A 53 7.63 0.66 -8.18
CA GLU A 53 7.71 1.58 -9.31
C GLU A 53 6.84 1.13 -10.50
N ALA A 54 6.79 -0.17 -10.78
CA ALA A 54 5.94 -0.73 -11.81
C ALA A 54 4.45 -0.47 -11.54
N LEU A 55 4.02 -0.55 -10.28
CA LEU A 55 2.63 -0.28 -9.89
C LEU A 55 2.30 1.21 -9.97
N ILE A 56 3.17 2.08 -9.48
CA ILE A 56 2.99 3.53 -9.57
C ILE A 56 2.94 3.96 -11.04
N SER A 57 3.87 3.47 -11.86
CA SER A 57 3.92 3.75 -13.30
C SER A 57 2.68 3.23 -14.04
N ALA A 58 2.02 2.18 -13.55
CA ALA A 58 0.76 1.67 -14.09
C ALA A 58 -0.47 2.54 -13.73
N GLY A 59 -0.31 3.51 -12.83
CA GLY A 59 -1.35 4.42 -12.38
C GLY A 59 -1.99 4.04 -11.04
N VAL A 60 -1.31 3.24 -10.21
CA VAL A 60 -1.62 3.12 -8.78
C VAL A 60 -1.16 4.40 -8.09
N ASP A 61 -2.00 4.95 -7.23
CA ASP A 61 -1.75 6.21 -6.53
C ASP A 61 -1.18 5.98 -5.11
N LEU A 62 -1.49 4.84 -4.48
CA LEU A 62 -0.93 4.42 -3.19
C LEU A 62 -0.82 2.90 -3.10
N ILE A 63 0.28 2.41 -2.56
CA ILE A 63 0.54 0.98 -2.34
C ILE A 63 0.41 0.67 -0.85
N THR A 64 -0.51 -0.23 -0.52
CA THR A 64 -0.53 -0.89 0.80
C THR A 64 0.29 -2.17 0.75
N THR A 65 0.69 -2.66 1.91
CA THR A 65 1.46 -3.91 2.04
C THR A 65 0.87 -4.77 3.16
N GLY A 66 1.61 -5.75 3.68
CA GLY A 66 1.18 -6.61 4.76
C GLY A 66 2.36 -7.24 5.48
N ASN A 67 2.20 -8.48 5.93
CA ASN A 67 3.20 -9.19 6.74
C ASN A 67 4.50 -9.50 5.98
N HIS A 68 4.52 -9.34 4.65
CA HIS A 68 5.72 -9.57 3.83
C HIS A 68 6.53 -8.32 3.50
N VAL A 69 6.15 -7.14 4.01
CA VAL A 69 6.77 -5.86 3.64
C VAL A 69 8.30 -5.81 3.83
N PHE A 70 8.83 -6.44 4.89
CA PHE A 70 10.28 -6.45 5.19
C PHE A 70 11.01 -7.72 4.78
N ARG A 71 10.40 -8.59 3.95
CA ARG A 71 11.07 -9.81 3.43
C ARG A 71 12.28 -9.50 2.55
N ARG A 72 12.33 -8.30 1.97
CA ARG A 72 13.42 -7.80 1.12
C ARG A 72 14.14 -6.68 1.83
N ARG A 73 15.46 -6.78 1.97
CA ARG A 73 16.27 -5.78 2.69
C ARG A 73 16.35 -4.48 1.93
N GLU A 74 16.36 -4.60 0.62
CA GLU A 74 16.36 -3.51 -0.36
C GLU A 74 15.13 -2.59 -0.21
N PHE A 75 14.06 -3.08 0.41
CA PHE A 75 12.83 -2.32 0.61
C PHE A 75 12.83 -1.47 1.89
N HIS A 76 13.80 -1.67 2.79
CA HIS A 76 13.80 -1.03 4.11
C HIS A 76 14.03 0.47 4.01
N ASP A 77 15.00 0.89 3.21
CA ASP A 77 15.27 2.32 2.99
C ASP A 77 14.24 2.92 2.02
N TYR A 78 13.85 2.14 0.98
CA TYR A 78 12.91 2.58 -0.03
C TYR A 78 11.55 3.02 0.54
N ILE A 79 11.01 2.31 1.54
CA ILE A 79 9.72 2.65 2.14
C ILE A 79 9.75 3.95 2.97
N ASP A 80 10.91 4.36 3.48
CA ASP A 80 11.07 5.64 4.18
C ASP A 80 11.25 6.81 3.21
N GLU A 81 11.81 6.55 2.03
CA GLU A 81 12.07 7.56 0.99
C GLU A 81 10.83 7.92 0.16
N HIS A 82 9.76 7.11 0.22
CA HIS A 82 8.60 7.25 -0.66
C HIS A 82 7.28 7.29 0.11
N ASP A 83 6.53 8.39 -0.07
CA ASP A 83 5.24 8.62 0.60
C ASP A 83 4.07 7.80 0.03
N TYR A 84 4.27 7.14 -1.12
CA TYR A 84 3.22 6.39 -1.79
C TYR A 84 3.18 4.90 -1.42
N VAL A 85 4.00 4.44 -0.47
CA VAL A 85 3.96 3.06 0.06
C VAL A 85 3.76 3.09 1.57
N ILE A 86 2.80 2.31 2.07
CA ILE A 86 2.55 2.20 3.51
C ILE A 86 2.62 0.75 4.03
N ARG A 87 3.20 0.61 5.21
CA ARG A 87 3.25 -0.65 5.98
C ARG A 87 2.09 -0.73 6.96
N PRO A 88 1.79 -1.89 7.55
CA PRO A 88 0.77 -1.95 8.59
C PRO A 88 1.10 -1.07 9.81
N TYR A 89 0.18 -0.19 10.19
CA TYR A 89 0.31 0.83 11.23
C TYR A 89 0.60 0.24 12.61
N ASN A 90 0.00 -0.91 12.92
CA ASN A 90 0.17 -1.63 14.17
C ASN A 90 1.43 -2.52 14.23
N MET A 91 2.40 -2.31 13.32
CA MET A 91 3.77 -2.80 13.51
C MET A 91 4.49 -1.98 14.58
N HIS A 92 5.61 -2.53 15.08
CA HIS A 92 6.43 -1.82 16.07
C HIS A 92 6.86 -0.45 15.53
N PRO A 93 6.81 0.64 16.33
CA PRO A 93 7.12 1.99 15.85
C PRO A 93 8.54 2.18 15.29
N SER A 94 9.48 1.30 15.64
CA SER A 94 10.85 1.32 15.09
C SER A 94 10.97 0.70 13.70
N CYS A 95 9.89 0.12 13.14
CA CYS A 95 9.90 -0.41 11.79
C CYS A 95 9.92 0.74 10.77
N PRO A 96 10.71 0.64 9.68
CA PRO A 96 10.72 1.62 8.60
C PRO A 96 9.34 1.88 8.01
N GLY A 97 9.14 3.07 7.48
CA GLY A 97 7.95 3.44 6.74
C GLY A 97 6.76 3.83 7.61
N LYS A 98 5.76 4.38 6.93
CA LYS A 98 4.55 4.95 7.53
C LYS A 98 3.40 3.96 7.49
N GLY A 99 2.50 4.06 8.46
CA GLY A 99 1.28 3.26 8.47
C GLY A 99 0.04 3.95 7.90
N VAL A 100 0.16 5.25 7.65
CA VAL A 100 -0.89 6.10 7.10
C VAL A 100 -0.31 6.86 5.91
N GLY A 101 -1.06 6.92 4.81
CA GLY A 101 -0.78 7.71 3.64
C GLY A 101 -1.92 8.69 3.36
N VAL A 102 -1.60 9.88 2.87
CA VAL A 102 -2.61 10.91 2.56
C VAL A 102 -2.44 11.32 1.10
N LEU A 103 -3.50 11.13 0.31
CA LEU A 103 -3.57 11.57 -1.08
C LEU A 103 -4.34 12.87 -1.15
N ASP A 104 -3.67 13.94 -1.56
CA ASP A 104 -4.28 15.24 -1.79
C ASP A 104 -4.65 15.40 -3.27
N MET A 105 -5.95 15.40 -3.55
CA MET A 105 -6.50 15.54 -4.91
C MET A 105 -7.06 16.95 -5.15
N GLY A 106 -6.68 17.92 -4.30
CA GLY A 106 -7.10 19.33 -4.31
C GLY A 106 -8.54 19.54 -3.84
N ARG A 107 -9.52 18.90 -4.47
CA ARG A 107 -10.94 19.02 -4.12
C ARG A 107 -11.37 18.10 -2.97
N TYR A 108 -10.57 17.08 -2.68
CA TYR A 108 -10.74 16.17 -1.55
C TYR A 108 -9.38 15.59 -1.16
N ARG A 109 -9.27 15.20 0.10
CA ARG A 109 -8.14 14.43 0.64
C ARG A 109 -8.60 13.04 1.03
N ILE A 110 -7.75 12.04 0.78
CA ILE A 110 -8.02 10.64 1.12
C ILE A 110 -6.93 10.19 2.08
N GLY A 111 -7.29 9.90 3.33
CA GLY A 111 -6.42 9.20 4.25
C GLY A 111 -6.59 7.69 4.12
N VAL A 112 -5.48 6.96 4.05
CA VAL A 112 -5.43 5.52 3.94
C VAL A 112 -4.60 4.98 5.09
N ILE A 113 -5.17 4.05 5.85
CA ILE A 113 -4.46 3.32 6.91
C ILE A 113 -4.34 1.86 6.52
N ASN A 114 -3.16 1.29 6.77
CA ASN A 114 -2.92 -0.14 6.61
C ASN A 114 -2.82 -0.79 7.99
N LEU A 115 -3.44 -1.95 8.22
CA LEU A 115 -3.47 -2.64 9.53
C LEU A 115 -3.33 -4.15 9.33
N MET A 116 -2.61 -4.80 10.25
CA MET A 116 -2.59 -6.26 10.37
C MET A 116 -3.67 -6.75 11.33
N GLY A 117 -4.42 -7.77 10.92
CA GLY A 117 -5.26 -8.54 11.82
C GLY A 117 -4.45 -9.41 12.79
N SER A 118 -5.07 -9.82 13.89
CA SER A 118 -4.47 -10.69 14.91
C SER A 118 -4.86 -12.16 14.79
N ALA A 119 -5.96 -12.47 14.11
CA ALA A 119 -6.42 -13.85 13.97
C ALA A 119 -5.44 -14.67 13.12
N PHE A 120 -4.98 -15.80 13.67
CA PHE A 120 -4.09 -16.76 12.99
C PHE A 120 -2.71 -16.20 12.58
N PHE A 121 -2.28 -15.05 13.14
CA PHE A 121 -0.94 -14.50 12.96
C PHE A 121 -0.09 -14.75 14.21
N ASN A 122 1.13 -15.28 14.02
CA ASN A 122 2.11 -15.52 15.09
C ASN A 122 3.01 -14.31 15.38
N ALA A 123 2.68 -13.13 14.83
CA ALA A 123 3.47 -11.93 14.98
C ALA A 123 2.86 -11.03 16.06
N ASN A 124 3.73 -10.46 16.90
CA ASN A 124 3.37 -9.52 17.96
C ASN A 124 3.07 -8.13 17.37
N TYR A 125 2.01 -8.03 16.56
CA TYR A 125 1.46 -6.74 16.18
C TYR A 125 0.69 -6.16 17.35
N ALA A 126 0.70 -4.83 17.49
CA ALA A 126 -0.22 -4.18 18.41
C ALA A 126 -1.66 -4.49 18.00
N ASN A 127 -2.58 -4.52 18.96
CA ASN A 127 -3.98 -4.77 18.68
C ASN A 127 -4.49 -3.69 17.68
N PRO A 128 -5.05 -4.09 16.52
CA PRO A 128 -5.49 -3.14 15.50
C PRO A 128 -6.64 -2.24 15.96
N PHE A 129 -7.31 -2.58 17.07
CA PHE A 129 -8.34 -1.75 17.68
C PHE A 129 -7.80 -0.76 18.73
N ASP A 130 -6.65 -1.07 19.36
CA ASP A 130 -6.10 -0.27 20.48
C ASP A 130 -5.33 0.97 20.02
N ASN A 131 -5.05 1.09 18.72
CA ASN A 131 -4.35 2.23 18.13
C ASN A 131 -5.15 2.84 16.97
N SER A 132 -6.37 3.26 17.26
CA SER A 132 -7.07 4.21 16.41
C SER A 132 -6.54 5.61 16.69
N ASP A 133 -5.26 5.87 16.37
CA ASP A 133 -4.89 7.26 16.05
C ASP A 133 -5.73 7.58 14.82
N PRO A 134 -6.77 8.40 14.95
CA PRO A 134 -7.77 8.45 13.92
C PRO A 134 -7.08 9.03 12.70
N VAL A 135 -7.22 8.37 11.54
CA VAL A 135 -6.64 8.85 10.27
C VAL A 135 -6.95 10.34 10.07
N SER A 136 -8.05 10.86 10.65
CA SER A 136 -8.38 12.28 10.73
C SER A 136 -7.24 13.18 11.25
N ALA A 137 -6.45 12.76 12.23
CA ALA A 137 -5.29 13.51 12.74
C ALA A 137 -4.23 13.78 11.67
N HIS A 138 -4.23 13.00 10.58
CA HIS A 138 -3.32 13.18 9.44
C HIS A 138 -3.97 13.90 8.24
N ILE A 139 -5.28 14.11 8.23
CA ILE A 139 -6.02 14.67 7.08
C ILE A 139 -6.33 16.17 7.27
N GLU A 140 -6.15 16.72 8.47
CA GLU A 140 -6.36 18.16 8.79
C GLU A 140 -5.55 19.13 7.91
#